data_AF-A0A9W8J8J2-F1
#
_entry.id   AF-A0A9W8J8J2-F1
#
_cell.length_a   1.000
_cell.length_b   1.000
_cell.length_c   1.000
_cell.angle_alpha   90.00
_cell.angle_beta   90.00
_cell.angle_gamma   90.00
#
_symmetry.space_group_name_H-M   'P 1'
#
loop_
_entity.id
_entity.type
_entity.pdbx_description
1 polymer ?
#
loop_
_entity_poly.entity_id
_entity_poly.type
_entity_poly.pdbx_seq_one_letter_code
_entity_poly.pdbx_strand_id
1 'polypeptide(L)'
;MDSDFDDFEVIDLPRAPAPTTATPLQNVDLGTLPGAQASDTPSNPTTTDTEFRLLVSILQDTANARNKGPIFHAKLDLQDRSLFERYLSSLDEDLRPEHNCSSCRDFLTRFGDLCRVQDDGTLCPLIWPQVPDDQVPMIYRNLVKGFTKLFEGKGVMHEYRIASNKHRSLGEQPTKSSRFAHFHVQLGDTTPLANPLNHLSTDTAYDMLARALDDYDASIIQEAHHLLHHKLSHSTSHRPAINWMKRTAETIKNFNGNEVQKRNLVSRYASDAPLGFLSALRGGLIGTLLTDIKSGLEFDDISRKWNNLANGLAYMRPTALPSAGNVQVAEKSFADLGYTKDDLMRYFMTIDQIPDVAVLWKDHAVWSQITSSRSAEDGKDRIFASVGSKTANSVPSSSSLPKFKDDQGPPTNISFQKFVHKTLPDAESIELEIASSRVLTFFTVGAPNSKSPFYYGSEMNTASWYLWGHARPVADIGLEAGYRKVTSITTFPHMWENMTAQEAVKYEDPGEAVSAGEGVGTKRRWIGAKDDIHFMFCIQGAQSDTGTIGLALFPSLMKGEFHGVRKTVEAFSRQHQIAQPLGGSRVEQVAGVSNSRNQWESMVVRVTLKSGIRTRYCISLYD
;
A
#
# COMPACT_ATOMS: atom_id res chain seq x y z
N MET A 1 4.24 29.04 10.96
CA MET A 1 4.74 29.35 9.61
C MET A 1 5.12 28.02 9.00
N ASP A 2 4.17 27.08 8.96
CA ASP A 2 3.01 27.01 8.03
C ASP A 2 3.53 26.35 6.75
N SER A 3 2.97 25.29 6.20
CA SER A 3 1.72 24.56 6.38
C SER A 3 1.95 23.16 5.78
N ASP A 4 1.12 22.17 6.09
CA ASP A 4 0.34 21.46 5.06
C ASP A 4 -0.29 20.18 5.62
N PHE A 5 -1.57 20.07 5.28
CA PHE A 5 -2.51 19.01 5.57
C PHE A 5 -2.34 17.92 4.51
N ASP A 6 -2.19 16.66 4.91
CA ASP A 6 -2.31 15.52 3.99
C ASP A 6 -3.67 14.85 4.16
N ASP A 7 -4.56 15.13 3.21
CA ASP A 7 -5.79 14.39 2.95
C ASP A 7 -5.46 13.10 2.18
N PHE A 8 -5.79 11.93 2.74
CA PHE A 8 -5.71 10.65 2.05
C PHE A 8 -6.98 10.43 1.22
N GLU A 9 -6.93 10.65 -0.10
CA GLU A 9 -8.00 10.24 -1.02
C GLU A 9 -7.90 8.74 -1.39
N VAL A 10 -9.07 8.09 -1.41
CA VAL A 10 -9.29 6.71 -1.84
C VAL A 10 -9.39 6.70 -3.37
N ILE A 11 -8.44 6.05 -4.05
CA ILE A 11 -8.46 5.89 -5.52
C ILE A 11 -9.46 4.78 -5.89
N ASP A 12 -10.56 5.17 -6.54
CA ASP A 12 -11.48 4.27 -7.23
C ASP A 12 -10.86 3.78 -8.55
N LEU A 13 -10.86 2.47 -8.78
CA LEU A 13 -10.36 1.87 -10.03
C LEU A 13 -11.31 2.21 -11.20
N PRO A 14 -10.80 2.63 -12.38
CA PRO A 14 -11.66 2.93 -13.52
C PRO A 14 -12.36 1.66 -14.03
N ARG A 15 -13.70 1.72 -14.04
CA ARG A 15 -14.57 0.73 -14.64
C ARG A 15 -14.51 0.87 -16.17
N ALA A 16 -14.40 -0.25 -16.88
CA ALA A 16 -14.34 -0.29 -18.34
C ALA A 16 -15.54 0.44 -18.98
N PRO A 17 -15.35 1.17 -20.09
CA PRO A 17 -16.44 1.85 -20.78
C PRO A 17 -17.36 0.84 -21.48
N ALA A 18 -18.66 0.98 -21.23
CA ALA A 18 -19.71 0.28 -21.97
C ALA A 18 -19.80 0.81 -23.41
N PRO A 19 -20.17 -0.03 -24.39
CA PRO A 19 -20.24 0.37 -25.80
C PRO A 19 -21.37 1.39 -26.05
N THR A 20 -20.99 2.52 -26.66
CA THR A 20 -21.85 3.61 -27.07
C THR A 20 -22.63 3.23 -28.34
N THR A 21 -23.95 3.14 -28.26
CA THR A 21 -24.84 3.22 -29.43
C THR A 21 -25.76 4.42 -29.25
N ALA A 22 -25.49 5.48 -30.01
CA ALA A 22 -26.35 6.65 -30.11
C ALA A 22 -27.30 6.50 -31.30
N THR A 23 -28.60 6.59 -31.04
CA THR A 23 -29.63 6.81 -32.07
C THR A 23 -30.31 8.15 -31.76
N PRO A 24 -30.38 9.11 -32.69
CA PRO A 24 -30.95 10.42 -32.42
C PRO A 24 -32.47 10.39 -32.53
N LEU A 25 -33.18 10.87 -31.51
CA LEU A 25 -34.62 11.14 -31.59
C LEU A 25 -34.87 12.63 -31.84
N GLN A 26 -35.67 12.85 -32.88
CA GLN A 26 -36.06 14.11 -33.47
C GLN A 26 -37.03 14.91 -32.58
N ASN A 27 -36.95 16.23 -32.72
CA ASN A 27 -37.95 17.21 -32.30
C ASN A 27 -39.35 16.86 -32.82
N VAL A 28 -40.36 16.86 -31.94
CA VAL A 28 -41.76 17.05 -32.34
C VAL A 28 -42.52 17.89 -31.31
N ASP A 29 -42.77 19.11 -31.74
CA ASP A 29 -44.00 19.93 -31.69
C ASP A 29 -44.95 19.99 -30.47
N LEU A 30 -45.37 21.22 -30.19
CA LEU A 30 -46.40 21.61 -29.23
C LEU A 30 -47.81 21.25 -29.76
N GLY A 31 -48.55 20.45 -28.99
CA GLY A 31 -49.98 20.18 -29.21
C GLY A 31 -50.81 20.42 -27.94
N THR A 32 -51.73 21.36 -28.03
CA THR A 32 -52.77 21.73 -27.06
C THR A 32 -53.81 20.62 -26.84
N LEU A 33 -54.41 20.51 -25.64
CA LEU A 33 -55.84 20.20 -25.29
C LEU A 33 -55.96 19.67 -23.81
N PRO A 34 -57.16 19.57 -23.16
CA PRO A 34 -57.73 20.63 -22.32
C PRO A 34 -58.09 20.20 -20.87
N GLY A 35 -58.27 21.20 -19.99
CA GLY A 35 -59.13 21.24 -18.79
C GLY A 35 -59.27 20.04 -17.84
N ALA A 36 -58.76 20.18 -16.61
CA ALA A 36 -59.35 19.56 -15.41
C ALA A 36 -58.96 20.30 -14.12
N GLN A 37 -59.95 20.99 -13.56
CA GLN A 37 -60.23 21.29 -12.14
C GLN A 37 -59.14 21.81 -11.19
N ALA A 38 -59.45 22.98 -10.62
CA ALA A 38 -58.81 23.59 -9.47
C ALA A 38 -58.83 22.67 -8.23
N SER A 39 -57.69 22.55 -7.56
CA SER A 39 -57.64 22.30 -6.11
C SER A 39 -56.35 22.88 -5.53
N ASP A 40 -56.56 23.75 -4.53
CA ASP A 40 -55.66 24.24 -3.48
C ASP A 40 -54.27 24.75 -3.85
N THR A 41 -54.22 26.08 -4.01
CA THR A 41 -53.05 26.93 -3.77
C THR A 41 -52.42 26.60 -2.40
N PRO A 42 -51.09 26.48 -2.27
CA PRO A 42 -50.47 26.31 -0.96
C PRO A 42 -50.71 27.56 -0.12
N SER A 43 -51.27 27.37 1.08
CA SER A 43 -51.47 28.38 2.11
C SER A 43 -50.18 29.16 2.39
N ASN A 44 -50.26 30.49 2.47
CA ASN A 44 -49.16 31.33 2.94
C ASN A 44 -48.63 30.79 4.29
N PRO A 45 -47.30 30.74 4.50
CA PRO A 45 -46.72 30.25 5.74
C PRO A 45 -47.16 31.11 6.93
N THR A 46 -47.48 30.47 8.06
CA THR A 46 -47.76 31.19 9.31
C THR A 46 -46.49 31.86 9.84
N THR A 47 -46.63 32.83 10.73
CA THR A 47 -45.47 33.47 11.41
C THR A 47 -44.62 32.41 12.14
N THR A 48 -45.26 31.43 12.79
CA THR A 48 -44.60 30.28 13.44
C THR A 48 -43.77 29.45 12.46
N ASP A 49 -44.30 29.17 11.26
CA ASP A 49 -43.58 28.44 10.21
C ASP A 49 -42.34 29.22 9.73
N THR A 50 -42.45 30.54 9.64
CA THR A 50 -41.33 31.41 9.25
C THR A 50 -40.22 31.42 10.30
N GLU A 51 -40.57 31.57 11.59
CA GLU A 51 -39.60 31.50 12.69
C GLU A 51 -38.97 30.10 12.81
N PHE A 52 -39.73 29.03 12.57
CA PHE A 52 -39.19 27.67 12.60
C PHE A 52 -38.20 27.42 11.47
N ARG A 53 -38.48 27.90 10.25
CA ARG A 53 -37.52 27.85 9.13
C ARG A 53 -36.23 28.59 9.46
N LEU A 54 -36.31 29.73 10.14
CA LEU A 54 -35.13 30.46 10.60
C LEU A 54 -34.33 29.65 11.62
N LEU A 55 -35.00 29.00 12.59
CA LEU A 55 -34.33 28.07 13.51
C LEU A 55 -33.61 26.96 12.73
N VAL A 56 -34.27 26.30 11.78
CA VAL A 56 -33.67 25.23 10.97
C VAL A 56 -32.45 25.73 10.19
N SER A 57 -32.48 26.94 9.64
CA SER A 57 -31.32 27.56 9.00
C SER A 57 -30.14 27.73 9.97
N ILE A 58 -30.40 28.16 11.20
CA ILE A 58 -29.36 28.29 12.24
C ILE A 58 -28.78 26.93 12.62
N LEU A 59 -29.62 25.88 12.72
CA LEU A 59 -29.14 24.51 12.97
C LEU A 59 -28.24 24.02 11.83
N GLN A 60 -28.60 24.33 10.58
CA GLN A 60 -27.81 24.01 9.39
C GLN A 60 -26.45 24.71 9.39
N ASP A 61 -26.41 26.00 9.69
CA ASP A 61 -25.15 26.77 9.77
C ASP A 61 -24.27 26.27 10.92
N THR A 62 -24.88 25.91 12.04
CA THR A 62 -24.20 25.33 13.20
C THR A 62 -23.54 23.99 12.84
N ALA A 63 -24.25 23.11 12.14
CA ALA A 63 -23.72 21.83 11.70
C ALA A 63 -22.58 22.00 10.67
N ASN A 64 -22.72 22.97 9.76
CA ASN A 64 -21.68 23.30 8.77
C ASN A 64 -20.39 23.80 9.44
N ALA A 65 -20.50 24.65 10.45
CA ALA A 65 -19.34 25.12 11.23
C ALA A 65 -18.67 23.98 12.02
N ARG A 66 -19.40 22.89 12.27
CA ARG A 66 -18.98 21.73 13.05
C ARG A 66 -18.94 20.48 12.16
N ASN A 67 -18.32 20.55 10.99
CA ASN A 67 -18.25 19.43 10.03
C ASN A 67 -16.95 18.61 10.05
N LYS A 68 -16.01 18.87 10.98
CA LYS A 68 -14.69 18.21 11.04
C LYS A 68 -14.51 17.22 12.19
N GLY A 69 -14.12 15.99 11.87
CA GLY A 69 -13.80 14.90 12.83
C GLY A 69 -14.96 13.92 13.09
N PRO A 70 -14.84 13.03 14.09
CA PRO A 70 -15.89 12.07 14.45
C PRO A 70 -17.10 12.75 15.14
N ILE A 71 -18.28 12.16 14.96
CA ILE A 71 -19.56 12.58 15.55
C ILE A 71 -20.04 11.49 16.50
N PHE A 72 -20.60 11.86 17.65
CA PHE A 72 -21.03 10.93 18.68
C PHE A 72 -22.44 11.23 19.16
N HIS A 73 -23.14 10.21 19.63
CA HIS A 73 -24.29 10.36 20.51
C HIS A 73 -23.81 10.68 21.94
N ALA A 74 -24.48 11.64 22.60
CA ALA A 74 -24.21 11.98 23.99
C ALA A 74 -25.01 11.10 24.97
N LYS A 75 -24.43 10.76 26.11
CA LYS A 75 -25.12 10.11 27.23
C LYS A 75 -25.96 11.14 28.01
N LEU A 76 -27.04 11.60 27.41
CA LEU A 76 -27.94 12.58 28.01
C LEU A 76 -28.73 11.96 29.16
N ASP A 77 -28.90 12.73 30.25
CA ASP A 77 -29.82 12.37 31.34
C ASP A 77 -31.19 12.96 31.03
N LEU A 78 -32.10 12.09 30.63
CA LEU A 78 -33.41 12.49 30.12
C LEU A 78 -34.53 12.41 31.16
N GLN A 79 -34.29 11.89 32.39
CA GLN A 79 -35.27 11.84 33.49
C GLN A 79 -36.68 11.44 33.02
N ASP A 80 -36.77 10.29 32.35
CA ASP A 80 -37.99 9.69 31.79
C ASP A 80 -38.71 10.47 30.68
N ARG A 81 -38.15 11.60 30.20
CA ARG A 81 -38.69 12.36 29.05
C ARG A 81 -37.77 12.31 27.85
N SER A 82 -38.29 11.86 26.71
CA SER A 82 -37.62 11.94 25.42
C SER A 82 -37.22 13.38 25.06
N LEU A 83 -36.22 13.54 24.18
CA LEU A 83 -35.86 14.86 23.64
C LEU A 83 -37.06 15.53 22.96
N PHE A 84 -37.94 14.77 22.31
CA PHE A 84 -39.15 15.30 21.68
C PHE A 84 -40.14 15.87 22.71
N GLU A 85 -40.36 15.20 23.84
CA GLU A 85 -41.22 15.73 24.91
C GLU A 85 -40.63 16.99 25.54
N ARG A 86 -39.31 17.03 25.70
CA ARG A 86 -38.60 18.24 26.17
C ARG A 86 -38.78 19.40 25.18
N TYR A 87 -38.64 19.13 23.89
CA TYR A 87 -38.91 20.10 22.83
C TYR A 87 -40.34 20.65 22.91
N LEU A 88 -41.36 19.79 22.94
CA LEU A 88 -42.76 20.25 23.04
C LEU A 88 -43.02 21.02 24.34
N SER A 89 -42.45 20.58 25.47
CA SER A 89 -42.64 21.26 26.76
C SER A 89 -41.93 22.61 26.86
N SER A 90 -40.96 22.88 26.00
CA SER A 90 -40.23 24.16 25.96
C SER A 90 -40.97 25.27 25.21
N LEU A 91 -42.06 24.92 24.52
CA LEU A 91 -42.93 25.83 23.77
C LEU A 91 -44.18 26.18 24.58
N ASP A 92 -44.70 27.38 24.32
CA ASP A 92 -45.98 27.84 24.83
C ASP A 92 -47.13 26.92 24.37
N GLU A 93 -48.18 26.78 25.19
CA GLU A 93 -49.19 25.72 25.01
C GLU A 93 -49.95 25.81 23.70
N ASP A 94 -50.15 27.04 23.20
CA ASP A 94 -50.80 27.36 21.93
C ASP A 94 -49.95 26.98 20.71
N LEU A 95 -48.63 26.91 20.84
CA LEU A 95 -47.73 26.52 19.75
C LEU A 95 -47.55 24.99 19.64
N ARG A 96 -47.73 24.25 20.75
CA ARG A 96 -47.49 22.79 20.79
C ARG A 96 -48.20 21.98 19.70
N PRO A 97 -49.46 22.27 19.32
CA PRO A 97 -50.15 21.52 18.26
C PRO A 97 -49.45 21.59 16.90
N GLU A 98 -48.90 22.76 16.53
CA GLU A 98 -48.19 22.95 15.25
C GLU A 98 -46.84 22.23 15.23
N HIS A 99 -46.21 22.06 16.40
CA HIS A 99 -44.91 21.42 16.56
C HIS A 99 -44.97 19.92 16.85
N ASN A 100 -46.17 19.35 17.06
CA ASN A 100 -46.37 17.93 17.32
C ASN A 100 -46.34 17.10 16.01
N CYS A 101 -45.15 16.99 15.43
CA CYS A 101 -44.91 16.31 14.16
C CYS A 101 -44.10 15.00 14.34
N SER A 102 -44.49 13.94 13.61
CA SER A 102 -43.75 12.67 13.56
C SER A 102 -42.33 12.84 13.02
N SER A 103 -42.13 13.59 11.93
CA SER A 103 -40.80 13.83 11.35
C SER A 103 -39.88 14.57 12.34
N CYS A 104 -40.40 15.54 13.09
CA CYS A 104 -39.64 16.21 14.16
C CYS A 104 -39.31 15.26 15.33
N ARG A 105 -40.24 14.37 15.70
CA ARG A 105 -40.00 13.33 16.72
C ARG A 105 -38.89 12.38 16.28
N ASP A 106 -38.94 11.89 15.06
CA ASP A 106 -37.94 10.98 14.52
C ASP A 106 -36.57 11.65 14.41
N PHE A 107 -36.53 12.90 13.96
CA PHE A 107 -35.31 13.69 13.91
C PHE A 107 -34.68 13.85 15.31
N LEU A 108 -35.44 14.30 16.31
CA LEU A 108 -34.91 14.52 17.65
C LEU A 108 -34.47 13.22 18.33
N THR A 109 -35.17 12.13 18.06
CA THR A 109 -34.83 10.80 18.60
C THR A 109 -33.51 10.27 18.04
N ARG A 110 -33.23 10.54 16.75
CA ARG A 110 -32.06 9.98 16.05
C ARG A 110 -30.86 10.92 16.00
N PHE A 111 -31.08 12.23 16.07
CA PHE A 111 -30.05 13.22 15.75
C PHE A 111 -29.95 14.35 16.79
N GLY A 112 -30.93 14.46 17.71
CA GLY A 112 -31.00 15.55 18.67
C GLY A 112 -29.91 15.51 19.75
N ASP A 113 -29.29 14.36 19.98
CA ASP A 113 -28.21 14.12 20.95
C ASP A 113 -26.82 14.03 20.30
N LEU A 114 -26.71 14.32 19.00
CA LEU A 114 -25.42 14.31 18.31
C LEU A 114 -24.52 15.42 18.83
N CYS A 115 -23.24 15.11 19.00
CA CYS A 115 -22.21 16.00 19.50
C CYS A 115 -20.83 15.67 18.93
N ARG A 116 -19.89 16.57 19.19
CA ARG A 116 -18.46 16.38 19.02
C ARG A 116 -17.75 16.53 20.35
N VAL A 117 -16.55 15.97 20.43
CA VAL A 117 -15.66 16.18 21.56
C VAL A 117 -14.67 17.29 21.21
N GLN A 118 -14.62 18.33 22.05
CA GLN A 118 -13.67 19.43 21.92
C GLN A 118 -12.29 19.05 22.49
N ASP A 119 -11.28 19.89 22.25
CA ASP A 119 -9.92 19.67 22.75
C ASP A 119 -9.84 19.69 24.29
N ASP A 120 -10.78 20.38 24.95
CA ASP A 120 -10.93 20.38 26.41
C ASP A 120 -11.74 19.19 26.95
N GLY A 121 -12.09 18.22 26.09
CA GLY A 121 -12.88 17.03 26.41
C GLY A 121 -14.37 17.28 26.68
N THR A 122 -14.86 18.51 26.55
CA THR A 122 -16.30 18.81 26.65
C THR A 122 -17.05 18.39 25.39
N LEU A 123 -18.35 18.15 25.54
CA LEU A 123 -19.23 17.88 24.41
C LEU A 123 -19.75 19.19 23.81
N CYS A 124 -19.53 19.37 22.53
CA CYS A 124 -20.16 20.43 21.74
C CYS A 124 -21.32 19.82 20.95
N PRO A 125 -22.58 20.24 21.16
CA PRO A 125 -23.72 19.72 20.40
C PRO A 125 -23.48 19.88 18.89
N LEU A 126 -23.94 18.96 18.04
CA LEU A 126 -23.67 19.04 16.61
C LEU A 126 -24.51 20.14 15.94
N ILE A 127 -25.83 20.14 16.21
CA ILE A 127 -26.81 20.99 15.54
C ILE A 127 -27.27 22.17 16.42
N TRP A 128 -27.20 22.05 17.75
CA TRP A 128 -27.72 23.08 18.66
C TRP A 128 -26.73 24.25 18.81
N PRO A 129 -27.14 25.49 18.46
CA PRO A 129 -26.23 26.61 18.43
C PRO A 129 -25.83 27.06 19.84
N GLN A 130 -24.59 27.53 19.97
CA GLN A 130 -24.08 28.24 21.14
C GLN A 130 -23.92 29.72 20.79
N VAL A 131 -24.98 30.31 20.24
CA VAL A 131 -25.00 31.71 19.77
C VAL A 131 -25.72 32.61 20.78
N PRO A 132 -25.46 33.93 20.77
CA PRO A 132 -26.23 34.86 21.59
C PRO A 132 -27.72 34.83 21.24
N ASP A 133 -28.56 35.12 22.23
CA ASP A 133 -30.03 34.99 22.14
C ASP A 133 -30.64 35.78 20.98
N ASP A 134 -30.05 36.91 20.60
CA ASP A 134 -30.56 37.80 19.57
C ASP A 134 -30.55 37.17 18.17
N GLN A 135 -29.74 36.13 17.93
CA GLN A 135 -29.71 35.39 16.67
C GLN A 135 -30.79 34.30 16.57
N VAL A 136 -31.34 33.84 17.71
CA VAL A 136 -32.38 32.79 17.75
C VAL A 136 -33.76 33.44 17.86
N PRO A 137 -34.77 33.01 17.06
CA PRO A 137 -36.13 33.51 17.19
C PRO A 137 -36.63 33.41 18.63
N MET A 138 -37.35 34.43 19.09
CA MET A 138 -37.65 34.61 20.51
C MET A 138 -38.35 33.40 21.13
N ILE A 139 -39.25 32.76 20.38
CA ILE A 139 -40.01 31.58 20.80
C ILE A 139 -39.14 30.32 21.01
N TYR A 140 -37.95 30.23 20.41
CA TYR A 140 -37.06 29.06 20.50
C TYR A 140 -35.84 29.28 21.40
N ARG A 141 -35.67 30.47 22.01
CA ARG A 141 -34.49 30.75 22.87
C ARG A 141 -34.40 29.81 24.06
N ASN A 142 -35.53 29.57 24.74
CA ASN A 142 -35.58 28.65 25.89
C ASN A 142 -35.30 27.21 25.47
N LEU A 143 -35.82 26.80 24.31
CA LEU A 143 -35.55 25.51 23.70
C LEU A 143 -34.04 25.31 23.47
N VAL A 144 -33.40 26.23 22.73
CA VAL A 144 -31.97 26.14 22.38
C VAL A 144 -31.11 26.13 23.64
N LYS A 145 -31.35 27.04 24.59
CA LYS A 145 -30.61 27.06 25.87
C LYS A 145 -30.77 25.74 26.64
N GLY A 146 -32.01 25.25 26.72
CA GLY A 146 -32.31 24.01 27.41
C GLY A 146 -31.58 22.82 26.81
N PHE A 147 -31.57 22.71 25.48
CA PHE A 147 -30.93 21.61 24.76
C PHE A 147 -29.41 21.67 24.83
N THR A 148 -28.80 22.83 24.65
CA THR A 148 -27.34 23.00 24.78
C THR A 148 -26.86 22.60 26.19
N LYS A 149 -27.62 22.96 27.23
CA LYS A 149 -27.31 22.61 28.62
C LYS A 149 -27.34 21.10 28.90
N LEU A 150 -28.09 20.31 28.13
CA LEU A 150 -28.15 18.86 28.32
C LEU A 150 -26.79 18.17 28.11
N PHE A 151 -25.89 18.76 27.32
CA PHE A 151 -24.58 18.21 27.00
C PHE A 151 -23.50 18.53 28.05
N GLU A 152 -23.76 19.50 28.93
CA GLU A 152 -22.80 19.94 29.95
C GLU A 152 -22.46 18.78 30.90
N GLY A 153 -21.15 18.50 31.03
CA GLY A 153 -20.64 17.44 31.89
C GLY A 153 -21.03 16.01 31.49
N LYS A 154 -21.57 15.80 30.28
CA LYS A 154 -21.96 14.46 29.79
C LYS A 154 -20.83 13.75 29.06
N GLY A 155 -20.97 12.43 28.99
CA GLY A 155 -20.02 11.54 28.32
C GLY A 155 -20.47 11.12 26.92
N VAL A 156 -19.52 10.67 26.11
CA VAL A 156 -19.77 10.01 24.82
C VAL A 156 -20.48 8.66 25.02
N MET A 157 -21.41 8.33 24.11
CA MET A 157 -22.05 7.03 23.96
C MET A 157 -21.43 6.23 22.81
N HIS A 158 -22.01 6.29 21.61
CA HIS A 158 -21.51 5.61 20.43
C HIS A 158 -21.36 6.60 19.28
N GLU A 159 -20.45 6.28 18.36
CA GLU A 159 -20.17 7.07 17.16
C GLU A 159 -21.36 7.02 16.20
N TYR A 160 -21.74 8.18 15.66
CA TYR A 160 -22.66 8.28 14.53
C TYR A 160 -21.85 8.17 13.23
N ARG A 161 -21.95 7.00 12.57
CA ARG A 161 -21.13 6.68 11.40
C ARG A 161 -21.77 7.10 10.09
N ILE A 162 -21.05 7.91 9.32
CA ILE A 162 -21.45 8.31 7.96
C ILE A 162 -20.91 7.28 6.96
N ALA A 163 -21.62 6.16 6.78
CA ALA A 163 -21.17 5.10 5.86
C ALA A 163 -21.44 5.38 4.36
N SER A 164 -22.20 6.44 4.06
CA SER A 164 -22.53 6.85 2.68
C SER A 164 -23.09 8.28 2.69
N ASN A 165 -23.16 8.92 1.52
CA ASN A 165 -23.74 10.26 1.38
C ASN A 165 -25.18 10.38 1.90
N LYS A 166 -25.95 9.28 1.94
CA LYS A 166 -27.31 9.29 2.50
C LYS A 166 -27.32 9.58 4.01
N HIS A 167 -26.28 9.15 4.74
CA HIS A 167 -26.17 9.39 6.19
C HIS A 167 -25.82 10.85 6.53
N ARG A 168 -25.45 11.67 5.53
CA ARG A 168 -25.23 13.12 5.69
C ARG A 168 -26.55 13.89 5.76
N SER A 169 -27.66 13.30 5.29
CA SER A 169 -29.00 13.89 5.43
C SER A 169 -29.60 13.49 6.78
N LEU A 170 -29.59 14.41 7.74
CA LEU A 170 -30.23 14.23 9.04
C LEU A 170 -31.69 14.69 8.92
N GLY A 171 -32.62 13.75 8.97
CA GLY A 171 -34.04 14.02 8.76
C GLY A 171 -34.45 13.98 7.29
N GLU A 172 -35.67 14.42 7.03
CA GLU A 172 -36.29 14.46 5.70
C GLU A 172 -36.35 15.89 5.19
N GLN A 173 -35.81 16.13 3.99
CA GLN A 173 -35.92 17.44 3.35
C GLN A 173 -37.40 17.79 3.08
N PRO A 174 -37.84 19.02 3.42
CA PRO A 174 -39.16 19.49 3.04
C PRO A 174 -39.30 19.45 1.51
N THR A 175 -40.32 18.77 1.01
CA THR A 175 -40.65 18.81 -0.42
C THR A 175 -41.43 20.08 -0.73
N LYS A 176 -41.55 20.44 -2.02
CA LYS A 176 -42.43 21.56 -2.45
C LYS A 176 -43.90 21.36 -2.03
N SER A 177 -44.28 20.12 -1.67
CA SER A 177 -45.61 19.74 -1.19
C SER A 177 -45.70 19.61 0.33
N SER A 178 -44.61 19.79 1.09
CA SER A 178 -44.64 19.75 2.55
C SER A 178 -45.42 20.94 3.09
N ARG A 179 -46.52 20.63 3.80
CA ARG A 179 -47.43 21.62 4.37
C ARG A 179 -46.82 22.43 5.53
N PHE A 180 -45.84 21.86 6.23
CA PHE A 180 -45.21 22.46 7.40
C PHE A 180 -43.68 22.28 7.33
N ALA A 181 -42.93 23.22 7.91
CA ALA A 181 -41.50 23.05 8.11
C ALA A 181 -41.20 22.04 9.23
N HIS A 182 -40.15 21.24 9.04
CA HIS A 182 -39.70 20.21 9.99
C HIS A 182 -38.18 20.25 10.14
N PHE A 183 -37.65 19.62 11.19
CA PHE A 183 -36.20 19.54 11.37
C PHE A 183 -35.55 18.74 10.24
N HIS A 184 -34.59 19.38 9.58
CA HIS A 184 -33.73 18.77 8.59
C HIS A 184 -32.38 19.47 8.61
N VAL A 185 -31.29 18.70 8.56
CA VAL A 185 -29.92 19.22 8.45
C VAL A 185 -29.14 18.36 7.46
N GLN A 186 -28.46 19.00 6.52
CA GLN A 186 -27.55 18.35 5.58
C GLN A 186 -26.10 18.59 6.03
N LEU A 187 -25.39 17.53 6.39
CA LEU A 187 -23.95 17.61 6.67
C LEU A 187 -23.18 17.84 5.35
N GLY A 188 -22.19 18.74 5.40
CA GLY A 188 -21.37 19.08 4.23
C GLY A 188 -20.45 17.95 3.76
N ASP A 189 -20.02 18.03 2.51
CA ASP A 189 -19.28 16.95 1.85
C ASP A 189 -17.87 16.70 2.41
N THR A 190 -17.34 17.67 3.12
CA THR A 190 -16.09 17.60 3.89
C THR A 190 -16.18 16.72 5.12
N THR A 191 -17.39 16.27 5.52
CA THR A 191 -17.52 15.32 6.64
C THR A 191 -17.08 13.94 6.16
N PRO A 192 -15.96 13.39 6.65
CA PRO A 192 -15.37 12.18 6.10
C PRO A 192 -16.31 10.98 6.23
N LEU A 193 -16.32 10.12 5.21
CA LEU A 193 -17.05 8.87 5.29
C LEU A 193 -16.32 7.91 6.24
N ALA A 194 -17.08 7.19 7.05
CA ALA A 194 -16.53 6.13 7.88
C ALA A 194 -15.90 5.06 6.99
N ASN A 195 -14.67 4.66 7.31
CA ASN A 195 -13.99 3.60 6.57
C ASN A 195 -14.77 2.27 6.74
N PRO A 196 -15.25 1.64 5.65
CA PRO A 196 -16.10 0.46 5.74
C PRO A 196 -15.38 -0.77 6.33
N LEU A 197 -14.04 -0.76 6.35
CA LEU A 197 -13.25 -1.83 6.95
C LEU A 197 -13.12 -1.68 8.48
N ASN A 198 -13.42 -0.49 9.03
CA ASN A 198 -13.37 -0.25 10.48
C ASN A 198 -14.67 -0.67 11.16
N HIS A 199 -14.67 -1.86 11.75
CA HIS A 199 -15.82 -2.46 12.43
C HIS A 199 -15.76 -2.34 13.96
N LEU A 200 -14.79 -1.63 14.52
CA LEU A 200 -14.66 -1.49 15.98
C LEU A 200 -15.79 -0.62 16.54
N SER A 201 -16.52 -1.09 17.55
CA SER A 201 -17.43 -0.23 18.31
C SER A 201 -16.65 0.87 19.05
N THR A 202 -17.29 2.00 19.36
CA THR A 202 -16.70 3.10 20.14
C THR A 202 -16.08 2.64 21.47
N ASP A 203 -16.78 1.80 22.24
CA ASP A 203 -16.25 1.29 23.52
C ASP A 203 -15.03 0.37 23.32
N THR A 204 -15.05 -0.52 22.32
CA THR A 204 -13.88 -1.35 21.99
C THR A 204 -12.68 -0.50 21.57
N ALA A 205 -12.88 0.51 20.71
CA ALA A 205 -11.82 1.40 20.28
C ALA A 205 -11.23 2.18 21.47
N TYR A 206 -12.11 2.71 22.35
CA TYR A 206 -11.72 3.35 23.60
C TYR A 206 -10.88 2.41 24.47
N ASP A 207 -11.36 1.19 24.74
CA ASP A 207 -10.68 0.23 25.61
C ASP A 207 -9.30 -0.15 25.07
N MET A 208 -9.15 -0.26 23.75
CA MET A 208 -7.86 -0.54 23.12
C MET A 208 -6.86 0.59 23.38
N LEU A 209 -7.26 1.85 23.15
CA LEU A 209 -6.37 2.99 23.37
C LEU A 209 -6.11 3.24 24.86
N ALA A 210 -7.15 3.19 25.69
CA ALA A 210 -7.04 3.42 27.13
C ALA A 210 -6.07 2.41 27.79
N ARG A 211 -6.18 1.13 27.43
CA ARG A 211 -5.24 0.11 27.93
C ARG A 211 -3.82 0.32 27.41
N ALA A 212 -3.64 0.68 26.14
CA ALA A 212 -2.31 0.95 25.61
C ALA A 212 -1.63 2.14 26.33
N LEU A 213 -2.40 3.16 26.70
CA LEU A 213 -1.90 4.32 27.46
C LEU A 213 -1.61 3.99 28.93
N ASP A 214 -2.31 3.02 29.51
CA ASP A 214 -2.09 2.54 30.88
C ASP A 214 -0.90 1.55 30.95
N ASP A 215 -0.78 0.68 29.95
CA ASP A 215 0.25 -0.35 29.88
C ASP A 215 1.64 0.22 29.58
N TYR A 216 1.75 1.32 28.82
CA TYR A 216 3.03 1.85 28.37
C TYR A 216 3.20 3.32 28.76
N ASP A 217 4.21 3.59 29.60
CA ASP A 217 4.54 4.95 29.98
C ASP A 217 5.26 5.73 28.85
N ALA A 218 5.43 7.03 29.08
CA ALA A 218 6.04 7.92 28.10
C ALA A 218 7.49 7.55 27.73
N SER A 219 8.25 6.94 28.65
CA SER A 219 9.63 6.52 28.39
C SER A 219 9.67 5.32 27.44
N ILE A 220 8.81 4.34 27.66
CA ILE A 220 8.67 3.15 26.80
C ILE A 220 8.25 3.58 25.38
N ILE A 221 7.25 4.47 25.27
CA ILE A 221 6.78 4.97 23.97
C ILE A 221 7.88 5.75 23.24
N GLN A 222 8.64 6.56 23.98
CA GLN A 222 9.76 7.34 23.42
C GLN A 222 10.91 6.44 22.95
N GLU A 223 11.22 5.38 23.70
CA GLU A 223 12.22 4.40 23.31
C GLU A 223 11.79 3.62 22.06
N ALA A 224 10.54 3.13 22.01
CA ALA A 224 9.99 2.46 20.83
C ALA A 224 10.04 3.35 19.59
N HIS A 225 9.68 4.64 19.75
CA HIS A 225 9.82 5.64 18.70
C HIS A 225 11.28 5.76 18.24
N HIS A 226 12.24 5.91 19.16
CA HIS A 226 13.65 6.00 18.80
C HIS A 226 14.16 4.77 18.04
N LEU A 227 13.82 3.57 18.52
CA LEU A 227 14.24 2.32 17.90
C LEU A 227 13.67 2.16 16.49
N LEU A 228 12.39 2.45 16.27
CA LEU A 228 11.74 2.36 14.95
C LEU A 228 12.31 3.38 13.95
N HIS A 229 12.72 4.56 14.39
CA HIS A 229 13.27 5.58 13.49
C HIS A 229 14.74 5.36 13.14
N HIS A 230 15.54 4.82 14.05
CA HIS A 230 17.00 4.88 13.94
C HIS A 230 17.74 3.55 14.03
N LYS A 231 17.15 2.49 14.59
CA LYS A 231 17.89 1.26 14.95
C LYS A 231 17.32 -0.01 14.31
N LEU A 232 16.00 -0.13 14.22
CA LEU A 232 15.33 -1.34 13.73
C LEU A 232 15.17 -1.31 12.21
N SER A 233 15.54 -2.41 11.54
CA SER A 233 15.35 -2.61 10.10
C SER A 233 13.86 -2.89 9.78
N HIS A 234 13.42 -2.69 8.52
CA HIS A 234 12.03 -2.94 8.08
C HIS A 234 10.94 -2.21 8.90
N SER A 235 11.28 -1.07 9.51
CA SER A 235 10.39 -0.34 10.42
C SER A 235 9.57 0.77 9.76
N THR A 236 9.87 1.15 8.52
CA THR A 236 9.29 2.34 7.85
C THR A 236 7.76 2.36 7.87
N SER A 237 7.10 1.23 7.60
CA SER A 237 5.63 1.11 7.60
C SER A 237 4.97 1.24 8.98
N HIS A 238 5.75 1.14 10.06
CA HIS A 238 5.26 1.20 11.44
C HIS A 238 5.50 2.56 12.10
N ARG A 239 6.32 3.43 11.49
CA ARG A 239 6.63 4.77 11.99
C ARG A 239 5.39 5.66 12.15
N PRO A 240 4.41 5.68 11.22
CA PRO A 240 3.21 6.51 11.38
C PRO A 240 2.41 6.18 12.66
N ALA A 241 2.26 4.90 12.99
CA ALA A 241 1.50 4.46 14.15
C ALA A 241 2.18 4.81 15.49
N ILE A 242 3.52 4.65 15.60
CA ILE A 242 4.22 5.06 16.82
C ILE A 242 4.28 6.59 16.98
N ASN A 243 4.39 7.33 15.87
CA ASN A 243 4.34 8.80 15.89
C ASN A 243 2.98 9.30 16.39
N TRP A 244 1.90 8.69 15.90
CA TRP A 244 0.56 8.96 16.38
C TRP A 244 0.42 8.64 17.86
N MET A 245 0.81 7.44 18.30
CA MET A 245 0.75 7.02 19.71
C MET A 245 1.50 7.99 20.63
N LYS A 246 2.72 8.39 20.26
CA LYS A 246 3.52 9.35 21.05
C LYS A 246 2.79 10.68 21.23
N ARG A 247 2.30 11.28 20.14
CA ARG A 247 1.56 12.56 20.20
C ARG A 247 0.29 12.42 21.04
N THR A 248 -0.49 11.36 20.83
CA THR A 248 -1.72 11.10 21.58
C THR A 248 -1.43 10.90 23.07
N ALA A 249 -0.41 10.12 23.43
CA ALA A 249 -0.02 9.90 24.82
C ALA A 249 0.43 11.20 25.50
N GLU A 250 1.21 12.04 24.82
CA GLU A 250 1.61 13.37 25.31
C GLU A 250 0.40 14.28 25.55
N THR A 251 -0.54 14.34 24.61
CA THR A 251 -1.76 15.13 24.76
C THR A 251 -2.62 14.66 25.93
N ILE A 252 -2.88 13.34 26.04
CA ILE A 252 -3.71 12.78 27.11
C ILE A 252 -3.03 12.92 28.48
N LYS A 253 -1.70 12.80 28.55
CA LYS A 253 -0.95 12.96 29.81
C LYS A 253 -0.96 14.41 30.32
N ASN A 254 -0.88 15.38 29.41
CA ASN A 254 -0.88 16.81 29.76
C ASN A 254 -2.29 17.40 29.91
N PHE A 255 -3.33 16.59 29.75
CA PHE A 255 -4.71 17.01 29.83
C PHE A 255 -5.17 17.18 31.29
N ASN A 256 -5.55 18.41 31.65
CA ASN A 256 -5.98 18.80 33.00
C ASN A 256 -7.51 18.96 33.10
N GLY A 257 -8.27 17.92 32.76
CA GLY A 257 -9.73 17.88 32.90
C GLY A 257 -10.20 16.77 33.84
N ASN A 258 -11.51 16.71 34.07
CA ASN A 258 -12.10 15.64 34.88
C ASN A 258 -12.15 14.29 34.11
N GLU A 259 -12.47 13.20 34.82
CA GLU A 259 -12.51 11.85 34.24
C GLU A 259 -13.48 11.69 33.07
N VAL A 260 -14.61 12.41 33.09
CA VAL A 260 -15.57 12.38 31.97
C VAL A 260 -14.96 13.04 30.73
N GLN A 261 -14.34 14.21 30.89
CA GLN A 261 -13.67 14.91 29.80
C GLN A 261 -12.49 14.11 29.24
N LYS A 262 -11.69 13.49 30.13
CA LYS A 262 -10.58 12.61 29.73
C LYS A 262 -11.08 11.40 28.95
N ARG A 263 -12.17 10.75 29.42
CA ARG A 263 -12.81 9.64 28.69
C ARG A 263 -13.30 10.07 27.31
N ASN A 264 -13.95 11.23 27.21
CA ASN A 264 -14.42 11.78 25.94
C ASN A 264 -13.25 12.00 24.97
N LEU A 265 -12.17 12.61 25.45
CA LEU A 265 -10.99 12.90 24.65
C LEU A 265 -10.32 11.63 24.13
N VAL A 266 -10.16 10.61 24.98
CA VAL A 266 -9.65 9.28 24.55
C VAL A 266 -10.59 8.63 23.53
N SER A 267 -11.91 8.74 23.72
CA SER A 267 -12.90 8.21 22.76
C SER A 267 -12.80 8.89 21.39
N ARG A 268 -12.55 10.20 21.38
CA ARG A 268 -12.29 10.97 20.15
C ARG A 268 -11.04 10.46 19.44
N TYR A 269 -9.90 10.42 20.12
CA TYR A 269 -8.65 9.96 19.52
C TYR A 269 -8.73 8.51 19.04
N ALA A 270 -9.41 7.64 19.79
CA ALA A 270 -9.60 6.24 19.38
C ALA A 270 -10.45 6.12 18.11
N SER A 271 -11.49 6.94 17.97
CA SER A 271 -12.36 6.92 16.78
C SER A 271 -11.68 7.54 15.56
N ASP A 272 -10.87 8.57 15.78
CA ASP A 272 -10.11 9.27 14.74
C ASP A 272 -8.79 8.57 14.36
N ALA A 273 -8.46 7.46 15.02
CA ALA A 273 -7.24 6.71 14.77
C ALA A 273 -7.25 6.14 13.32
N PRO A 274 -6.16 6.31 12.55
CA PRO A 274 -6.03 5.70 11.24
C PRO A 274 -6.22 4.17 11.26
N LEU A 275 -6.73 3.62 10.16
CA LEU A 275 -7.06 2.20 10.08
C LEU A 275 -5.85 1.33 10.44
N GLY A 276 -6.05 0.42 11.40
CA GLY A 276 -5.03 -0.54 11.85
C GLY A 276 -4.06 -0.01 12.92
N PHE A 277 -4.10 1.28 13.30
CA PHE A 277 -3.19 1.80 14.32
C PHE A 277 -3.49 1.21 15.70
N LEU A 278 -4.76 1.22 16.12
CA LEU A 278 -5.15 0.66 17.42
C LEU A 278 -4.79 -0.83 17.53
N SER A 279 -4.99 -1.62 16.48
CA SER A 279 -4.62 -3.04 16.48
C SER A 279 -3.11 -3.25 16.49
N ALA A 280 -2.35 -2.39 15.79
CA ALA A 280 -0.89 -2.43 15.79
C ALA A 280 -0.29 -2.23 17.19
N LEU A 281 -0.91 -1.38 18.02
CA LEU A 281 -0.45 -1.06 19.38
C LEU A 281 -0.70 -2.16 20.41
N ARG A 282 -1.66 -3.07 20.15
CA ARG A 282 -2.03 -4.14 21.10
C ARG A 282 -1.50 -5.51 20.67
N GLY A 283 -1.86 -5.93 19.45
CA GLY A 283 -1.58 -7.28 18.96
C GLY A 283 -0.66 -7.33 17.74
N GLY A 284 -0.29 -6.17 17.20
CA GLY A 284 0.66 -6.07 16.10
C GLY A 284 2.11 -5.99 16.57
N LEU A 285 3.00 -5.79 15.59
CA LEU A 285 4.44 -5.70 15.83
C LEU A 285 4.80 -4.56 16.80
N ILE A 286 4.10 -3.43 16.75
CA ILE A 286 4.37 -2.30 17.65
C ILE A 286 4.02 -2.68 19.10
N GLY A 287 2.88 -3.33 19.33
CA GLY A 287 2.52 -3.82 20.66
C GLY A 287 3.53 -4.82 21.21
N THR A 288 4.07 -5.70 20.36
CA THR A 288 5.15 -6.63 20.75
C THR A 288 6.42 -5.87 21.14
N LEU A 289 6.84 -4.89 20.33
CA LEU A 289 7.99 -4.05 20.63
C LEU A 289 7.83 -3.30 21.95
N LEU A 290 6.67 -2.68 22.18
CA LEU A 290 6.36 -1.97 23.42
C LEU A 290 6.42 -2.91 24.64
N THR A 291 5.93 -4.15 24.49
CA THR A 291 5.99 -5.18 25.53
C THR A 291 7.43 -5.62 25.82
N ASP A 292 8.24 -5.82 24.78
CA ASP A 292 9.65 -6.22 24.91
C ASP A 292 10.47 -5.13 25.63
N ILE A 293 10.25 -3.86 25.28
CA ILE A 293 10.87 -2.71 25.98
C ILE A 293 10.41 -2.66 27.44
N LYS A 294 9.10 -2.74 27.69
CA LYS A 294 8.53 -2.76 29.06
C LYS A 294 9.12 -3.89 29.91
N SER A 295 9.42 -5.02 29.29
CA SER A 295 10.00 -6.19 29.96
C SER A 295 11.52 -6.08 30.19
N GLY A 296 12.15 -4.99 29.75
CA GLY A 296 13.58 -4.73 29.94
C GLY A 296 14.48 -5.62 29.09
N LEU A 297 14.05 -6.03 27.90
CA LEU A 297 14.91 -6.80 27.00
C LEU A 297 16.04 -5.93 26.45
N GLU A 298 17.21 -6.53 26.29
CA GLU A 298 18.37 -5.89 25.66
C GLU A 298 18.14 -5.69 24.15
N PHE A 299 18.82 -4.69 23.57
CA PHE A 299 18.63 -4.29 22.18
C PHE A 299 18.81 -5.45 21.18
N ASP A 300 19.80 -6.32 21.38
CA ASP A 300 20.06 -7.43 20.45
C ASP A 300 18.90 -8.43 20.40
N ASP A 301 18.22 -8.63 21.54
CA ASP A 301 17.06 -9.51 21.64
C ASP A 301 15.84 -8.85 20.97
N ILE A 302 15.63 -7.56 21.21
CA ILE A 302 14.58 -6.76 20.56
C ILE A 302 14.77 -6.75 19.05
N SER A 303 15.98 -6.45 18.57
CA SER A 303 16.34 -6.40 17.15
C SER A 303 16.10 -7.74 16.47
N ARG A 304 16.51 -8.84 17.10
CA ARG A 304 16.27 -10.20 16.59
C ARG A 304 14.78 -10.54 16.50
N LYS A 305 14.00 -10.30 17.58
CA LYS A 305 12.55 -10.54 17.59
C LYS A 305 11.84 -9.68 16.54
N TRP A 306 12.19 -8.40 16.49
CA TRP A 306 11.67 -7.46 15.51
C TRP A 306 11.94 -7.94 14.10
N ASN A 307 13.19 -8.26 13.75
CA ASN A 307 13.53 -8.72 12.40
C ASN A 307 12.81 -10.03 12.05
N ASN A 308 12.62 -10.95 13.00
CA ASN A 308 11.83 -12.16 12.76
C ASN A 308 10.36 -11.89 12.45
N LEU A 309 9.78 -10.82 13.02
CA LEU A 309 8.38 -10.46 12.84
C LEU A 309 8.14 -9.41 11.75
N ALA A 310 9.10 -8.53 11.48
CA ALA A 310 9.00 -7.40 10.55
C ALA A 310 9.58 -7.72 9.18
N ASN A 311 10.46 -8.73 9.09
CA ASN A 311 10.92 -9.22 7.82
C ASN A 311 9.75 -9.92 7.10
N GLY A 312 9.30 -9.34 5.99
CA GLY A 312 8.19 -9.85 5.19
C GLY A 312 8.39 -11.29 4.70
N LEU A 313 9.62 -11.80 4.69
CA LEU A 313 9.96 -13.20 4.37
C LEU A 313 9.63 -14.18 5.51
N ALA A 314 9.50 -13.72 6.76
CA ALA A 314 9.21 -14.54 7.94
C ALA A 314 7.76 -14.38 8.45
N TYR A 315 7.24 -13.15 8.48
CA TYR A 315 5.92 -12.83 9.04
C TYR A 315 4.73 -13.40 8.27
N MET A 316 4.86 -13.51 6.94
CA MET A 316 3.76 -13.97 6.09
C MET A 316 3.84 -15.45 5.73
N ARG A 317 4.77 -16.23 6.32
CA ARG A 317 5.01 -17.61 5.91
C ARG A 317 4.18 -18.56 6.76
N PRO A 318 3.09 -19.18 6.26
CA PRO A 318 2.33 -20.15 7.02
C PRO A 318 3.24 -21.33 7.39
N THR A 319 3.33 -21.61 8.69
CA THR A 319 4.12 -22.70 9.26
C THR A 319 3.37 -24.03 9.25
N ALA A 320 2.04 -24.02 9.26
CA ALA A 320 1.21 -25.22 9.11
C ALA A 320 0.91 -25.53 7.64
N LEU A 321 0.78 -26.80 7.27
CA LEU A 321 0.31 -27.23 5.93
C LEU A 321 -1.13 -26.73 5.66
N PRO A 322 -1.52 -26.50 4.39
CA PRO A 322 -2.91 -26.19 4.03
C PRO A 322 -3.85 -27.37 4.33
N SER A 323 -5.07 -27.08 4.80
CA SER A 323 -6.13 -28.09 4.97
C SER A 323 -6.72 -28.49 3.62
N ALA A 324 -7.45 -29.61 3.55
CA ALA A 324 -8.15 -30.05 2.34
C ALA A 324 -9.12 -28.97 1.80
N GLY A 325 -9.81 -28.25 2.70
CA GLY A 325 -10.67 -27.12 2.31
C GLY A 325 -9.89 -25.96 1.69
N ASN A 326 -8.70 -25.64 2.20
CA ASN A 326 -7.84 -24.61 1.62
C ASN A 326 -7.31 -24.98 0.23
N VAL A 327 -7.09 -26.28 -0.02
CA VAL A 327 -6.70 -26.78 -1.35
C VAL A 327 -7.86 -26.63 -2.33
N GLN A 328 -9.09 -27.03 -1.95
CA GLN A 328 -10.28 -26.87 -2.80
C GLN A 328 -10.59 -25.41 -3.14
N VAL A 329 -10.48 -24.50 -2.16
CA VAL A 329 -10.64 -23.06 -2.40
C VAL A 329 -9.59 -22.55 -3.38
N ALA A 330 -8.33 -22.98 -3.23
CA ALA A 330 -7.27 -22.59 -4.15
C ALA A 330 -7.48 -23.13 -5.57
N GLU A 331 -7.84 -24.40 -5.73
CA GLU A 331 -8.13 -25.00 -7.04
C GLU A 331 -9.28 -24.26 -7.73
N LYS A 332 -10.34 -23.93 -7.00
CA LYS A 332 -11.45 -23.14 -7.54
C LYS A 332 -11.02 -21.73 -7.94
N SER A 333 -10.29 -21.00 -7.09
CA SER A 333 -9.80 -19.66 -7.40
C SER A 333 -8.87 -19.66 -8.63
N PHE A 334 -8.00 -20.66 -8.77
CA PHE A 334 -7.15 -20.79 -9.95
C PHE A 334 -7.96 -21.10 -11.21
N ALA A 335 -8.95 -21.99 -11.13
CA ALA A 335 -9.84 -22.29 -12.25
C ALA A 335 -10.68 -21.07 -12.69
N ASP A 336 -11.25 -20.32 -11.74
CA ASP A 336 -12.06 -19.12 -12.01
C ASP A 336 -11.23 -18.00 -12.68
N LEU A 337 -9.94 -17.91 -12.35
CA LEU A 337 -8.98 -16.98 -12.97
C LEU A 337 -8.31 -17.54 -14.24
N GLY A 338 -8.61 -18.79 -14.60
CA GLY A 338 -8.06 -19.48 -15.76
C GLY A 338 -6.55 -19.76 -15.67
N TYR A 339 -6.01 -19.95 -14.46
CA TYR A 339 -4.65 -20.43 -14.25
C TYR A 339 -4.61 -21.95 -14.07
N THR A 340 -3.54 -22.54 -14.55
CA THR A 340 -3.24 -23.96 -14.52
C THR A 340 -2.02 -24.23 -13.66
N LYS A 341 -1.75 -25.51 -13.40
CA LYS A 341 -0.53 -25.95 -12.73
C LYS A 341 0.72 -25.46 -13.47
N ASP A 342 0.70 -25.50 -14.80
CA ASP A 342 1.86 -25.15 -15.63
C ASP A 342 2.22 -23.66 -15.53
N ASP A 343 1.24 -22.81 -15.20
CA ASP A 343 1.47 -21.37 -14.97
C ASP A 343 2.32 -21.09 -13.72
N LEU A 344 2.36 -22.04 -12.80
CA LEU A 344 3.17 -21.96 -11.57
C LEU A 344 4.54 -22.63 -11.71
N MET A 345 4.73 -23.48 -12.73
CA MET A 345 6.00 -24.18 -12.94
C MET A 345 7.12 -23.20 -13.32
N ARG A 346 8.34 -23.50 -12.90
CA ARG A 346 9.51 -22.63 -13.06
C ARG A 346 10.70 -23.39 -13.62
N TYR A 347 11.43 -22.72 -14.49
CA TYR A 347 12.66 -23.19 -15.11
C TYR A 347 13.77 -22.17 -14.84
N PHE A 348 15.01 -22.63 -14.69
CA PHE A 348 16.14 -21.71 -14.66
C PHE A 348 16.22 -20.93 -15.99
N MET A 349 16.33 -19.61 -15.87
CA MET A 349 16.40 -18.75 -17.03
C MET A 349 17.78 -18.84 -17.68
N THR A 350 17.82 -18.75 -19.01
CA THR A 350 19.05 -18.69 -19.80
C THR A 350 19.32 -17.29 -20.31
N ILE A 351 20.58 -16.99 -20.60
CA ILE A 351 21.04 -15.64 -20.96
C ILE A 351 20.29 -15.06 -22.18
N ASP A 352 19.96 -15.90 -23.16
CA ASP A 352 19.20 -15.52 -24.37
C ASP A 352 17.73 -15.16 -24.11
N GLN A 353 17.20 -15.48 -22.92
CA GLN A 353 15.86 -15.10 -22.49
C GLN A 353 15.82 -13.74 -21.79
N ILE A 354 16.97 -13.12 -21.52
CA ILE A 354 17.04 -11.76 -20.98
C ILE A 354 16.67 -10.78 -22.11
N PRO A 355 15.64 -9.93 -21.95
CA PRO A 355 15.31 -8.92 -22.96
C PRO A 355 16.45 -7.93 -23.15
N ASP A 356 16.72 -7.49 -24.39
CA ASP A 356 17.80 -6.51 -24.65
C ASP A 356 17.61 -5.21 -23.86
N VAL A 357 16.36 -4.78 -23.63
CA VAL A 357 16.03 -3.60 -22.80
C VAL A 357 16.50 -3.72 -21.35
N ALA A 358 16.67 -4.95 -20.86
CA ALA A 358 17.12 -5.23 -19.50
C ALA A 358 18.64 -5.29 -19.38
N VAL A 359 19.39 -5.29 -20.49
CA VAL A 359 20.84 -5.49 -20.50
C VAL A 359 21.55 -4.14 -20.46
N LEU A 360 22.29 -3.89 -19.39
CA LEU A 360 23.14 -2.71 -19.25
C LEU A 360 24.49 -2.90 -19.97
N TRP A 361 25.04 -4.11 -19.91
CA TRP A 361 26.28 -4.52 -20.56
C TRP A 361 26.27 -6.02 -20.83
N LYS A 362 26.91 -6.46 -21.92
CA LYS A 362 27.11 -7.88 -22.25
C LYS A 362 28.49 -8.13 -22.84
N ASP A 363 29.10 -9.25 -22.46
CA ASP A 363 30.32 -9.74 -23.12
C ASP A 363 29.94 -10.33 -24.48
N HIS A 364 30.28 -9.63 -25.56
CA HIS A 364 29.92 -10.04 -26.92
C HIS A 364 30.53 -11.39 -27.34
N ALA A 365 31.73 -11.75 -26.84
CA ALA A 365 32.37 -13.02 -27.18
C ALA A 365 31.65 -14.18 -26.49
N VAL A 366 31.25 -14.01 -25.22
CA VAL A 366 30.52 -15.04 -24.47
C VAL A 366 29.09 -15.18 -24.99
N TRP A 367 28.37 -14.07 -25.15
CA TRP A 367 26.98 -14.09 -25.61
C TRP A 367 26.81 -14.71 -27.00
N SER A 368 27.73 -14.44 -27.94
CA SER A 368 27.66 -14.99 -29.30
C SER A 368 27.94 -16.50 -29.37
N GLN A 369 28.83 -17.02 -28.52
CA GLN A 369 29.08 -18.46 -28.39
C GLN A 369 27.87 -19.19 -27.81
N ILE A 370 27.24 -18.60 -26.77
CA ILE A 370 26.06 -19.17 -26.11
C ILE A 370 24.87 -19.25 -27.07
N THR A 371 24.56 -18.18 -27.81
CA THR A 371 23.44 -18.19 -28.78
C THR A 371 23.66 -19.11 -29.98
N SER A 372 24.92 -19.27 -30.42
CA SER A 372 25.24 -20.13 -31.57
C SER A 372 25.15 -21.63 -31.25
N SER A 373 25.48 -22.03 -30.01
CA SER A 373 25.46 -23.43 -29.58
C SER A 373 24.05 -24.06 -29.56
N ARG A 374 23.02 -23.27 -29.25
CA ARG A 374 21.60 -23.70 -29.20
C ARG A 374 21.00 -23.89 -30.60
N SER A 375 21.31 -22.99 -31.54
CA SER A 375 20.87 -23.08 -32.95
C SER A 375 21.35 -24.38 -33.64
N ALA A 376 22.47 -24.94 -33.18
CA ALA A 376 23.02 -26.20 -33.69
C ALA A 376 22.36 -27.45 -33.07
N GLU A 377 21.82 -27.36 -31.84
CA GLU A 377 21.10 -28.45 -31.19
C GLU A 377 19.65 -28.58 -31.69
N ASP A 378 18.95 -27.45 -31.92
CA ASP A 378 17.63 -27.41 -32.58
C ASP A 378 17.69 -27.81 -34.07
N GLY A 379 18.89 -27.76 -34.68
CA GLY A 379 19.13 -28.11 -36.08
C GLY A 379 19.28 -29.61 -36.37
N LYS A 380 19.29 -30.48 -35.35
CA LYS A 380 19.49 -31.93 -35.51
C LYS A 380 18.35 -32.67 -36.23
N ASP A 381 17.21 -32.00 -36.44
CA ASP A 381 16.06 -32.56 -37.16
C ASP A 381 15.96 -32.11 -38.64
N ARG A 382 17.05 -31.55 -39.19
CA ARG A 382 17.11 -31.13 -40.60
C ARG A 382 17.82 -32.16 -41.48
N ILE A 383 17.11 -32.60 -42.52
CA ILE A 383 17.47 -33.62 -43.53
C ILE A 383 18.86 -33.40 -44.21
N PHE A 384 19.45 -32.21 -44.14
CA PHE A 384 20.72 -31.87 -44.80
C PHE A 384 21.87 -31.49 -43.85
N ALA A 385 21.78 -31.83 -42.56
CA ALA A 385 22.84 -31.56 -41.58
C ALA A 385 24.23 -32.11 -42.00
N SER A 386 24.27 -33.15 -42.84
CA SER A 386 25.52 -33.76 -43.35
C SER A 386 26.20 -33.00 -44.50
N VAL A 387 25.62 -31.93 -45.04
CA VAL A 387 26.18 -31.19 -46.20
C VAL A 387 26.91 -29.90 -45.79
N GLY A 388 26.70 -29.39 -44.58
CA GLY A 388 27.34 -28.15 -44.10
C GLY A 388 28.77 -28.31 -43.55
N SER A 389 29.25 -29.54 -43.36
CA SER A 389 30.51 -29.84 -42.64
C SER A 389 31.79 -29.78 -43.50
N LYS A 390 31.82 -29.05 -44.62
CA LYS A 390 33.05 -28.93 -45.45
C LYS A 390 33.54 -27.51 -45.72
N THR A 391 32.98 -26.50 -45.06
CA THR A 391 33.46 -25.12 -45.14
C THR A 391 33.53 -24.47 -43.76
N ALA A 392 34.33 -25.05 -42.87
CA ALA A 392 34.80 -24.35 -41.68
C ALA A 392 36.33 -24.40 -41.72
N ASN A 393 36.94 -23.31 -42.20
CA ASN A 393 38.38 -23.11 -42.10
C ASN A 393 38.78 -23.18 -40.62
N SER A 394 39.76 -24.02 -40.32
CA SER A 394 40.43 -24.08 -39.02
C SER A 394 41.01 -22.69 -38.69
N VAL A 395 40.51 -22.07 -37.63
CA VAL A 395 41.16 -20.90 -37.04
C VAL A 395 42.35 -21.41 -36.20
N PRO A 396 43.56 -20.82 -36.31
CA PRO A 396 44.73 -21.31 -35.60
C PRO A 396 44.57 -21.12 -34.09
N SER A 397 45.10 -22.09 -33.35
CA SER A 397 45.28 -22.06 -31.89
C SER A 397 45.99 -20.77 -31.44
N SER A 398 45.48 -20.20 -30.35
CA SER A 398 45.90 -18.96 -29.71
C SER A 398 47.42 -18.74 -29.67
N SER A 399 47.89 -17.75 -30.42
CA SER A 399 49.14 -17.06 -30.12
C SER A 399 48.94 -16.18 -28.88
N SER A 400 49.80 -16.39 -27.89
CA SER A 400 49.89 -15.64 -26.63
C SER A 400 49.80 -14.12 -26.81
N LEU A 401 48.75 -13.51 -26.27
CA LEU A 401 48.65 -12.07 -26.07
C LEU A 401 49.73 -11.58 -25.08
N PRO A 402 50.29 -10.36 -25.24
CA PRO A 402 51.28 -9.82 -24.32
C PRO A 402 50.71 -9.72 -22.91
N LYS A 403 51.45 -10.21 -21.90
CA LYS A 403 51.11 -10.05 -20.48
C LYS A 403 51.21 -8.57 -20.10
N PHE A 404 50.10 -7.84 -20.16
CA PHE A 404 49.98 -6.56 -19.46
C PHE A 404 50.01 -6.82 -17.95
N LYS A 405 50.85 -6.07 -17.23
CA LYS A 405 50.89 -6.12 -15.76
C LYS A 405 49.57 -5.58 -15.24
N ASP A 406 48.86 -6.39 -14.46
CA ASP A 406 47.74 -5.96 -13.62
C ASP A 406 48.15 -4.65 -12.91
N ASP A 407 47.25 -3.67 -12.83
CA ASP A 407 47.46 -2.52 -11.97
C ASP A 407 47.72 -3.08 -10.56
N GLN A 408 48.97 -2.97 -10.08
CA GLN A 408 49.38 -3.49 -8.78
C GLN A 408 48.94 -2.56 -7.63
N GLY A 409 48.19 -1.49 -7.93
CA GLY A 409 47.65 -0.56 -6.95
C GLY A 409 46.37 -1.10 -6.30
N PRO A 410 45.90 -0.47 -5.21
CA PRO A 410 44.59 -0.79 -4.65
C PRO A 410 43.48 -0.49 -5.69
N PRO A 411 42.36 -1.23 -5.69
CA PRO A 411 41.24 -0.95 -6.59
C PRO A 411 40.79 0.51 -6.49
N THR A 412 40.51 1.12 -7.65
CA THR A 412 40.00 2.49 -7.69
C THR A 412 38.55 2.51 -7.20
N ASN A 413 38.28 3.28 -6.15
CA ASN A 413 36.91 3.46 -5.66
C ASN A 413 36.07 4.25 -6.68
N ILE A 414 34.89 3.74 -7.00
CA ILE A 414 33.95 4.35 -7.95
C ILE A 414 32.51 4.07 -7.52
N SER A 415 31.58 4.97 -7.84
CA SER A 415 30.15 4.68 -7.69
C SER A 415 29.63 3.87 -8.87
N PHE A 416 28.53 3.14 -8.69
CA PHE A 416 27.93 2.39 -9.79
C PHE A 416 27.54 3.29 -10.96
N GLN A 417 26.91 4.44 -10.71
CA GLN A 417 26.58 5.40 -11.76
C GLN A 417 27.82 5.85 -12.54
N LYS A 418 28.92 6.21 -11.86
CA LYS A 418 30.17 6.60 -12.53
C LYS A 418 30.79 5.44 -13.29
N PHE A 419 30.75 4.22 -12.76
CA PHE A 419 31.23 3.02 -13.43
C PHE A 419 30.46 2.77 -14.75
N VAL A 420 29.14 2.90 -14.71
CA VAL A 420 28.28 2.77 -15.90
C VAL A 420 28.61 3.82 -16.96
N HIS A 421 28.78 5.08 -16.56
CA HIS A 421 28.99 6.18 -17.53
C HIS A 421 30.43 6.27 -18.04
N LYS A 422 31.43 5.97 -17.20
CA LYS A 422 32.85 6.18 -17.52
C LYS A 422 33.62 4.92 -17.91
N THR A 423 33.15 3.75 -17.50
CA THR A 423 33.90 2.49 -17.67
C THR A 423 33.22 1.53 -18.62
N LEU A 424 31.91 1.28 -18.46
CA LEU A 424 31.19 0.30 -19.29
C LEU A 424 31.22 0.54 -20.81
N PRO A 425 31.18 1.77 -21.35
CA PRO A 425 31.22 2.00 -22.81
C PRO A 425 32.49 1.47 -23.48
N ASP A 426 33.60 1.44 -22.74
CA ASP A 426 34.91 0.99 -23.21
C ASP A 426 35.29 -0.40 -22.67
N ALA A 427 34.44 -1.03 -21.86
CA ALA A 427 34.68 -2.36 -21.30
C ALA A 427 34.54 -3.45 -22.36
N GLU A 428 35.62 -4.20 -22.57
CA GLU A 428 35.66 -5.40 -23.44
C GLU A 428 35.33 -6.66 -22.66
N SER A 429 35.83 -6.79 -21.43
CA SER A 429 35.45 -7.88 -20.51
C SER A 429 35.47 -7.41 -19.06
N ILE A 430 34.63 -8.04 -18.23
CA ILE A 430 34.50 -7.76 -16.81
C ILE A 430 34.65 -9.08 -16.05
N GLU A 431 35.43 -9.07 -14.98
CA GLU A 431 35.52 -10.15 -14.02
C GLU A 431 35.13 -9.62 -12.63
N LEU A 432 34.31 -10.36 -11.90
CA LEU A 432 33.88 -10.03 -10.54
C LEU A 432 34.67 -10.87 -9.54
N GLU A 433 35.20 -10.25 -8.49
CA GLU A 433 35.83 -10.98 -7.39
C GLU A 433 34.77 -11.61 -6.48
N ILE A 434 34.85 -12.93 -6.33
CA ILE A 434 33.88 -13.71 -5.56
C ILE A 434 34.61 -14.43 -4.42
N ALA A 435 34.05 -14.33 -3.21
CA ALA A 435 34.52 -15.08 -2.04
C ALA A 435 34.12 -16.56 -2.13
N SER A 436 34.78 -17.43 -1.35
CA SER A 436 34.44 -18.86 -1.32
C SER A 436 33.01 -19.15 -0.86
N SER A 437 32.38 -18.23 -0.14
CA SER A 437 30.97 -18.25 0.22
C SER A 437 30.32 -16.90 -0.06
N ARG A 438 29.16 -16.89 -0.72
CA ARG A 438 28.45 -15.66 -1.06
C ARG A 438 26.94 -15.90 -1.18
N VAL A 439 26.15 -14.84 -1.03
CA VAL A 439 24.74 -14.83 -1.41
C VAL A 439 24.65 -14.57 -2.91
N LEU A 440 23.88 -15.39 -3.63
CA LEU A 440 23.67 -15.26 -5.07
C LEU A 440 22.18 -15.20 -5.42
N THR A 441 21.91 -14.53 -6.53
CA THR A 441 20.59 -14.37 -7.13
C THR A 441 20.50 -15.20 -8.40
N PHE A 442 19.34 -15.78 -8.63
CA PHE A 442 19.05 -16.62 -9.79
C PHE A 442 17.76 -16.15 -10.45
N PHE A 443 17.74 -16.06 -11.77
CA PHE A 443 16.51 -15.80 -12.51
C PHE A 443 15.84 -17.10 -12.95
N THR A 444 14.52 -17.05 -12.98
CA THR A 444 13.64 -18.14 -13.39
C THR A 444 12.63 -17.62 -14.40
N VAL A 445 12.07 -18.53 -15.19
CA VAL A 445 11.04 -18.25 -16.19
C VAL A 445 9.91 -19.28 -16.07
N GLY A 446 8.70 -18.91 -16.49
CA GLY A 446 7.56 -19.81 -16.53
C GLY A 446 7.68 -20.89 -17.61
N ALA A 447 6.75 -21.85 -17.59
CA ALA A 447 6.63 -22.84 -18.67
C ALA A 447 6.32 -22.15 -20.02
N PRO A 448 6.64 -22.80 -21.16
CA PRO A 448 6.22 -22.28 -22.47
C PRO A 448 4.71 -22.00 -22.50
N ASN A 449 4.32 -20.83 -22.98
CA ASN A 449 2.93 -20.36 -23.06
C ASN A 449 2.20 -20.23 -21.71
N SER A 450 2.92 -20.23 -20.59
CA SER A 450 2.31 -19.93 -19.29
C SER A 450 1.93 -18.47 -19.13
N LYS A 451 0.90 -18.23 -18.31
CA LYS A 451 0.53 -16.91 -17.79
C LYS A 451 1.45 -16.50 -16.65
N SER A 452 1.76 -15.21 -16.57
CA SER A 452 2.48 -14.65 -15.43
C SER A 452 1.59 -14.55 -14.18
N PRO A 453 1.98 -15.18 -13.05
CA PRO A 453 1.27 -15.01 -11.78
C PRO A 453 1.83 -13.87 -10.93
N PHE A 454 2.78 -13.07 -11.45
CA PHE A 454 3.44 -12.00 -10.72
C PHE A 454 2.69 -10.67 -10.85
N TYR A 455 2.77 -9.84 -9.81
CA TYR A 455 2.06 -8.54 -9.78
C TYR A 455 2.64 -7.53 -10.76
N TYR A 456 3.87 -7.75 -11.23
CA TYR A 456 4.61 -6.91 -12.15
C TYR A 456 4.58 -7.49 -13.57
N GLY A 457 4.79 -6.60 -14.55
CA GLY A 457 4.83 -6.96 -15.97
C GLY A 457 3.49 -7.38 -16.55
N SER A 458 3.48 -7.59 -17.85
CA SER A 458 2.35 -8.10 -18.62
C SER A 458 2.12 -9.58 -18.33
N GLU A 459 1.01 -10.12 -18.86
CA GLU A 459 0.73 -11.56 -18.76
C GLU A 459 1.82 -12.44 -19.39
N MET A 460 2.66 -11.86 -20.25
CA MET A 460 3.75 -12.55 -20.96
C MET A 460 5.07 -12.55 -20.17
N ASN A 461 5.26 -11.64 -19.21
CA ASN A 461 6.48 -11.61 -18.39
C ASN A 461 6.38 -12.60 -17.23
N THR A 462 6.73 -13.85 -17.53
CA THR A 462 6.73 -14.95 -16.55
C THR A 462 8.04 -15.03 -15.76
N ALA A 463 8.95 -14.08 -15.94
CA ALA A 463 10.25 -14.10 -15.31
C ALA A 463 10.18 -13.68 -13.83
N SER A 464 11.04 -14.29 -13.02
CA SER A 464 11.17 -13.97 -11.60
C SER A 464 12.56 -14.30 -11.10
N TRP A 465 12.80 -14.05 -9.83
CA TRP A 465 14.10 -14.29 -9.21
C TRP A 465 13.95 -14.90 -7.82
N TYR A 466 15.04 -15.50 -7.36
CA TYR A 466 15.21 -15.83 -5.96
C TYR A 466 16.64 -15.55 -5.50
N LEU A 467 16.78 -15.29 -4.21
CA LEU A 467 18.04 -15.05 -3.54
C LEU A 467 18.32 -16.20 -2.58
N TRP A 468 19.58 -16.62 -2.46
CA TRP A 468 19.97 -17.45 -1.33
C TRP A 468 19.77 -16.71 0.00
N GLY A 469 19.03 -17.32 0.93
CA GLY A 469 18.71 -16.67 2.21
C GLY A 469 19.90 -16.46 3.16
N HIS A 470 21.08 -16.97 2.82
CA HIS A 470 22.35 -16.79 3.53
C HIS A 470 23.50 -17.13 2.58
N ALA A 471 24.72 -16.70 2.92
CA ALA A 471 25.90 -17.01 2.12
C ALA A 471 26.15 -18.53 2.09
N ARG A 472 26.37 -19.08 0.89
CA ARG A 472 26.66 -20.51 0.68
C ARG A 472 27.95 -20.69 -0.11
N PRO A 473 28.61 -21.86 0.00
CA PRO A 473 29.77 -22.18 -0.82
C PRO A 473 29.47 -22.01 -2.31
N VAL A 474 30.27 -21.22 -3.01
CA VAL A 474 30.04 -20.97 -4.45
C VAL A 474 30.39 -22.21 -5.31
N ALA A 475 31.15 -23.16 -4.74
CA ALA A 475 31.43 -24.46 -5.33
C ALA A 475 30.18 -25.30 -5.57
N ASP A 476 29.12 -25.11 -4.78
CA ASP A 476 27.84 -25.83 -4.90
C ASP A 476 27.16 -25.56 -6.25
N ILE A 477 27.55 -24.48 -6.94
CA ILE A 477 27.01 -24.09 -8.24
C ILE A 477 28.07 -24.02 -9.35
N GLY A 478 29.17 -24.76 -9.17
CA GLY A 478 30.24 -24.84 -10.17
C GLY A 478 31.16 -23.64 -10.24
N LEU A 479 31.11 -22.72 -9.26
CA LEU A 479 32.02 -21.60 -9.17
C LEU A 479 33.18 -21.88 -8.21
N GLU A 480 34.18 -21.03 -8.27
CA GLU A 480 35.34 -21.08 -7.39
C GLU A 480 35.66 -19.64 -6.95
N ALA A 481 36.37 -19.49 -5.83
CA ALA A 481 36.75 -18.17 -5.33
C ALA A 481 37.73 -17.45 -6.27
N GLY A 482 37.71 -16.12 -6.22
CA GLY A 482 38.54 -15.23 -7.02
C GLY A 482 37.76 -14.55 -8.15
N TYR A 483 38.46 -14.04 -9.15
CA TYR A 483 37.86 -13.34 -10.30
C TYR A 483 37.13 -14.32 -11.21
N ARG A 484 35.82 -14.15 -11.38
CA ARG A 484 34.99 -14.92 -12.30
C ARG A 484 34.40 -14.02 -13.37
N LYS A 485 34.35 -14.54 -14.59
CA LYS A 485 33.92 -13.77 -15.75
C LYS A 485 32.46 -13.36 -15.61
N VAL A 486 32.16 -12.10 -15.91
CA VAL A 486 30.80 -11.57 -15.97
C VAL A 486 30.30 -11.70 -17.40
N THR A 487 29.15 -12.31 -17.60
CA THR A 487 28.53 -12.45 -18.93
C THR A 487 27.67 -11.25 -19.27
N SER A 488 26.96 -10.71 -18.30
CA SER A 488 26.14 -9.51 -18.46
C SER A 488 25.92 -8.77 -17.15
N ILE A 489 25.54 -7.50 -17.29
CA ILE A 489 24.95 -6.71 -16.21
C ILE A 489 23.50 -6.43 -16.63
N THR A 490 22.54 -6.83 -15.80
CA THR A 490 21.11 -6.75 -16.15
C THR A 490 20.24 -6.24 -14.99
N THR A 491 19.10 -5.63 -15.34
CA THR A 491 18.04 -5.27 -14.38
C THR A 491 17.16 -6.48 -14.04
N PHE A 492 16.29 -6.33 -13.04
CA PHE A 492 15.44 -7.42 -12.57
C PHE A 492 14.10 -7.51 -13.32
N PRO A 493 13.45 -8.70 -13.36
CA PRO A 493 12.21 -8.95 -14.10
C PRO A 493 11.08 -7.94 -13.88
N HIS A 494 10.94 -7.37 -12.68
CA HIS A 494 9.91 -6.38 -12.40
C HIS A 494 10.10 -5.09 -13.21
N MET A 495 11.34 -4.76 -13.60
CA MET A 495 11.70 -3.53 -14.29
C MET A 495 11.56 -3.60 -15.82
N TRP A 496 11.67 -4.80 -16.41
CA TRP A 496 11.94 -4.99 -17.85
C TRP A 496 10.95 -4.36 -18.82
N GLU A 497 9.69 -4.21 -18.42
CA GLU A 497 8.65 -3.61 -19.28
C GLU A 497 8.41 -2.12 -18.98
N ASN A 498 8.96 -1.60 -17.89
CA ASN A 498 8.71 -0.23 -17.42
C ASN A 498 9.82 0.74 -17.79
N MET A 499 11.05 0.23 -17.95
CA MET A 499 12.22 1.04 -18.27
C MET A 499 13.35 0.20 -18.84
N THR A 500 14.19 0.82 -19.65
CA THR A 500 15.47 0.26 -20.07
C THR A 500 16.48 0.25 -18.92
N ALA A 501 17.53 -0.57 -19.03
CA ALA A 501 18.61 -0.61 -18.05
C ALA A 501 19.31 0.75 -17.90
N GLN A 502 19.46 1.52 -18.98
CA GLN A 502 20.06 2.85 -18.95
C GLN A 502 19.16 3.88 -18.26
N GLU A 503 17.84 3.79 -18.45
CA GLU A 503 16.87 4.62 -17.73
C GLU A 503 16.86 4.29 -16.23
N ALA A 504 16.97 3.01 -15.87
CA ALA A 504 17.04 2.57 -14.48
C ALA A 504 18.23 3.20 -13.72
N VAL A 505 19.40 3.31 -14.36
CA VAL A 505 20.59 3.93 -13.73
C VAL A 505 20.34 5.40 -13.37
N LYS A 506 19.53 6.10 -14.17
CA LYS A 506 19.22 7.53 -14.04
C LYS A 506 17.86 7.81 -13.39
N TYR A 507 17.14 6.77 -12.99
CA TYR A 507 15.82 6.92 -12.43
C TYR A 507 15.92 7.69 -11.12
N GLU A 508 15.01 8.63 -10.90
CA GLU A 508 14.82 9.31 -9.63
C GLU A 508 13.34 9.14 -9.30
N ASP A 509 13.04 8.71 -8.06
CA ASP A 509 11.65 8.57 -7.63
C ASP A 509 11.03 9.98 -7.64
N PRO A 510 9.98 10.23 -8.44
CA PRO A 510 9.38 11.56 -8.54
C PRO A 510 8.75 12.06 -7.23
N GLY A 511 8.72 11.25 -6.17
CA GLY A 511 8.10 11.59 -4.90
C GLY A 511 6.57 11.58 -4.97
N GLU A 512 5.90 11.84 -3.85
CA GLU A 512 4.44 11.86 -3.75
C GLU A 512 3.78 13.06 -4.46
N ALA A 513 4.57 14.01 -4.99
CA ALA A 513 4.11 15.29 -5.53
C ALA A 513 3.50 15.25 -6.94
N VAL A 514 3.23 14.06 -7.52
CA VAL A 514 2.62 13.95 -8.85
C VAL A 514 1.20 13.41 -8.74
N SER A 515 0.31 14.27 -8.23
CA SER A 515 -1.13 14.11 -8.35
C SER A 515 -1.58 14.18 -9.82
N ALA A 516 -2.64 13.44 -10.13
CA ALA A 516 -3.24 13.29 -11.45
C ALA A 516 -3.42 14.62 -12.21
N GLY A 517 -2.51 14.89 -13.15
CA GLY A 517 -2.66 15.94 -14.15
C GLY A 517 -2.45 15.36 -15.53
N GLU A 518 -3.45 15.50 -16.39
CA GLU A 518 -3.36 15.29 -17.84
C GLU A 518 -2.37 16.31 -18.43
N GLY A 519 -1.09 15.98 -18.35
CA GLY A 519 -0.01 16.73 -18.97
C GLY A 519 0.93 15.74 -19.64
N VAL A 520 1.15 15.93 -20.94
CA VAL A 520 2.14 15.17 -21.72
C VAL A 520 3.51 15.36 -21.06
N GLY A 521 3.97 14.34 -20.32
CA GLY A 521 5.33 14.28 -19.76
C GLY A 521 5.49 14.08 -18.25
N THR A 522 4.45 13.81 -17.46
CA THR A 522 4.61 13.53 -16.02
C THR A 522 5.08 12.09 -15.76
N LYS A 523 6.29 11.92 -15.20
CA LYS A 523 6.89 10.61 -14.84
C LYS A 523 6.01 9.91 -13.78
N ARG A 524 5.22 8.91 -14.18
CA ARG A 524 4.46 8.06 -13.24
C ARG A 524 5.39 7.12 -12.48
N ARG A 525 5.10 6.88 -11.20
CA ARG A 525 5.75 5.83 -10.40
C ARG A 525 5.39 4.46 -10.99
N TRP A 526 6.39 3.62 -11.26
CA TRP A 526 6.18 2.32 -11.90
C TRP A 526 5.74 1.26 -10.88
N ILE A 527 5.04 0.22 -11.35
CA ILE A 527 4.31 -0.75 -10.50
C ILE A 527 5.22 -1.47 -9.49
N GLY A 528 6.49 -1.70 -9.84
CA GLY A 528 7.47 -2.38 -8.97
C GLY A 528 8.38 -1.46 -8.16
N ALA A 529 8.09 -0.15 -8.08
CA ALA A 529 8.93 0.80 -7.33
C ALA A 529 9.14 0.42 -5.85
N LYS A 530 8.18 -0.30 -5.25
CA LYS A 530 8.28 -0.83 -3.87
C LYS A 530 9.44 -1.83 -3.68
N ASP A 531 9.86 -2.49 -4.75
CA ASP A 531 10.92 -3.52 -4.74
C ASP A 531 12.26 -2.96 -5.23
N ASP A 532 12.45 -1.63 -5.22
CA ASP A 532 13.70 -0.92 -5.53
C ASP A 532 14.30 -1.21 -6.93
N ILE A 533 15.28 -0.39 -7.33
CA ILE A 533 16.07 -0.59 -8.54
C ILE A 533 17.16 -1.60 -8.25
N HIS A 534 17.19 -2.68 -9.03
CA HIS A 534 18.14 -3.77 -8.85
C HIS A 534 18.97 -4.02 -10.10
N PHE A 535 20.25 -4.32 -9.88
CA PHE A 535 21.19 -4.75 -10.92
C PHE A 535 21.86 -6.05 -10.50
N MET A 536 22.10 -6.93 -11.47
CA MET A 536 22.83 -8.17 -11.27
C MET A 536 24.02 -8.26 -12.22
N PHE A 537 25.17 -8.65 -11.67
CA PHE A 537 26.35 -9.08 -12.42
C PHE A 537 26.24 -10.60 -12.61
N CYS A 538 25.83 -11.03 -13.79
CA CYS A 538 25.67 -12.44 -14.14
C CYS A 538 27.04 -13.09 -14.30
N ILE A 539 27.28 -14.20 -13.61
CA ILE A 539 28.58 -14.85 -13.53
C ILE A 539 28.59 -16.08 -14.44
N GLN A 540 29.66 -16.21 -15.21
CA GLN A 540 29.83 -17.34 -16.11
C GLN A 540 29.95 -18.66 -15.37
N GLY A 541 29.20 -19.67 -15.82
CA GLY A 541 29.25 -21.03 -15.28
C GLY A 541 28.52 -21.24 -13.95
N ALA A 542 27.83 -20.21 -13.43
CA ALA A 542 27.01 -20.32 -12.24
C ALA A 542 25.75 -21.16 -12.54
N GLN A 543 25.69 -22.40 -12.07
CA GLN A 543 24.59 -23.32 -12.34
C GLN A 543 24.03 -23.89 -11.05
N SER A 544 22.75 -23.64 -10.79
CA SER A 544 22.08 -24.22 -9.62
C SER A 544 21.88 -25.73 -9.80
N ASP A 545 22.12 -26.49 -8.74
CA ASP A 545 21.80 -27.90 -8.67
C ASP A 545 20.30 -28.09 -8.38
N THR A 546 19.66 -28.96 -9.16
CA THR A 546 18.27 -29.37 -8.91
C THR A 546 18.26 -30.27 -7.68
N GLY A 547 18.02 -29.72 -6.49
CA GLY A 547 17.96 -30.55 -5.28
C GLY A 547 17.27 -29.96 -4.07
N THR A 548 17.35 -28.65 -3.83
CA THR A 548 16.98 -28.09 -2.51
C THR A 548 16.02 -26.90 -2.53
N ILE A 549 15.68 -26.37 -3.72
CA ILE A 549 14.93 -25.13 -3.85
C ILE A 549 13.57 -25.42 -4.48
N GLY A 550 12.50 -25.00 -3.78
CA GLY A 550 11.14 -25.05 -4.31
C GLY A 550 10.98 -24.17 -5.55
N LEU A 551 9.80 -24.07 -6.14
CA LEU A 551 9.56 -23.20 -7.32
C LEU A 551 9.82 -21.69 -7.08
N ALA A 552 10.26 -21.27 -5.90
CA ALA A 552 10.53 -19.88 -5.55
C ALA A 552 9.35 -18.92 -5.86
N LEU A 553 8.12 -19.40 -5.64
CA LEU A 553 6.92 -18.57 -5.76
C LEU A 553 6.73 -17.80 -4.45
N PHE A 554 7.18 -16.54 -4.44
CA PHE A 554 7.06 -15.68 -3.27
C PHE A 554 5.73 -14.92 -3.29
N PRO A 555 4.88 -15.03 -2.25
CA PRO A 555 3.61 -14.29 -2.19
C PRO A 555 3.73 -12.77 -2.30
N SER A 556 4.88 -12.19 -1.94
CA SER A 556 5.16 -10.76 -2.08
C SER A 556 5.27 -10.32 -3.55
N LEU A 557 5.64 -11.24 -4.44
CA LEU A 557 5.81 -11.02 -5.87
C LEU A 557 4.57 -11.44 -6.68
N MET A 558 3.61 -12.15 -6.07
CA MET A 558 2.39 -12.61 -6.75
C MET A 558 1.31 -11.54 -6.88
N LYS A 559 0.43 -11.69 -7.89
CA LYS A 559 -0.76 -10.83 -8.07
C LYS A 559 -1.67 -10.83 -6.83
N GLY A 560 -2.34 -9.70 -6.63
CA GLY A 560 -3.26 -9.48 -5.51
C GLY A 560 -4.39 -10.52 -5.40
N GLU A 561 -4.84 -11.03 -6.55
CA GLU A 561 -5.87 -12.06 -6.66
C GLU A 561 -5.49 -13.39 -5.97
N PHE A 562 -4.20 -13.67 -5.80
CA PHE A 562 -3.73 -14.89 -5.12
C PHE A 562 -3.59 -14.72 -3.60
N HIS A 563 -3.88 -13.54 -3.04
CA HIS A 563 -3.69 -13.26 -1.62
C HIS A 563 -4.47 -14.20 -0.70
N GLY A 564 -5.68 -14.60 -1.09
CA GLY A 564 -6.52 -15.53 -0.34
C GLY A 564 -6.00 -16.97 -0.31
N VAL A 565 -5.08 -17.33 -1.21
CA VAL A 565 -4.60 -18.71 -1.43
C VAL A 565 -3.08 -18.87 -1.30
N ARG A 566 -2.38 -17.83 -0.81
CA ARG A 566 -0.91 -17.79 -0.64
C ARG A 566 -0.36 -19.03 0.06
N LYS A 567 -1.05 -19.49 1.11
CA LYS A 567 -0.66 -20.69 1.87
C LYS A 567 -0.57 -21.94 0.99
N THR A 568 -1.52 -22.11 0.09
CA THR A 568 -1.56 -23.25 -0.83
C THR A 568 -0.51 -23.11 -1.93
N VAL A 569 -0.30 -21.89 -2.45
CA VAL A 569 0.74 -21.64 -3.45
C VAL A 569 2.15 -21.86 -2.90
N GLU A 570 2.42 -21.41 -1.67
CA GLU A 570 3.70 -21.69 -1.02
C GLU A 570 3.90 -23.19 -0.78
N ALA A 571 2.87 -23.92 -0.36
CA ALA A 571 2.94 -25.37 -0.19
C ALA A 571 3.23 -26.08 -1.52
N PHE A 572 2.54 -25.67 -2.59
CA PHE A 572 2.78 -26.15 -3.94
C PHE A 572 4.22 -25.89 -4.39
N SER A 573 4.72 -24.67 -4.14
CA SER A 573 6.09 -24.27 -4.45
C SER A 573 7.13 -25.14 -3.75
N ARG A 574 6.90 -25.52 -2.47
CA ARG A 574 7.80 -26.39 -1.69
C ARG A 574 7.77 -27.86 -2.14
N GLN A 575 6.68 -28.32 -2.74
CA GLN A 575 6.52 -29.71 -3.21
C GLN A 575 7.10 -29.95 -4.61
N HIS A 576 7.40 -28.88 -5.34
CA HIS A 576 7.98 -28.93 -6.68
C HIS A 576 9.37 -28.31 -6.66
N GLN A 577 10.14 -28.52 -7.71
CA GLN A 577 11.50 -27.96 -7.86
C GLN A 577 11.57 -27.15 -9.14
N ILE A 578 12.42 -26.11 -9.13
CA ILE A 578 12.76 -25.38 -10.36
C ILE A 578 13.44 -26.37 -11.31
N ALA A 579 12.91 -26.49 -12.52
CA ALA A 579 13.46 -27.37 -13.53
C ALA A 579 14.70 -26.77 -14.20
N GLN A 580 15.54 -27.64 -14.78
CA GLN A 580 16.65 -27.21 -15.62
C GLN A 580 16.16 -26.36 -16.80
N PRO A 581 17.01 -25.51 -17.39
CA PRO A 581 16.64 -24.67 -18.52
C PRO A 581 15.88 -25.38 -19.63
N LEU A 582 14.91 -24.68 -20.23
CA LEU A 582 14.24 -25.10 -21.46
C LEU A 582 15.31 -25.10 -22.58
N GLY A 583 15.86 -26.27 -22.90
CA GLY A 583 17.06 -26.42 -23.76
C GLY A 583 18.09 -27.42 -23.20
N GLY A 584 17.91 -27.89 -21.96
CA GLY A 584 18.76 -28.92 -21.35
C GLY A 584 19.76 -28.37 -20.33
N SER A 585 20.45 -29.28 -19.64
CA SER A 585 21.34 -28.95 -18.50
C SER A 585 22.67 -28.31 -18.87
N ARG A 586 22.95 -28.10 -20.17
CA ARG A 586 24.21 -27.53 -20.67
C ARG A 586 24.12 -26.04 -21.00
N VAL A 587 22.96 -25.43 -20.79
CA VAL A 587 22.75 -24.01 -21.10
C VAL A 587 23.13 -23.14 -19.90
N GLU A 588 23.73 -22.00 -20.18
CA GLU A 588 24.20 -21.08 -19.16
C GLU A 588 23.02 -20.39 -18.45
N GLN A 589 22.91 -20.64 -17.14
CA GLN A 589 21.86 -20.08 -16.30
C GLN A 589 22.17 -18.62 -15.95
N VAL A 590 21.10 -17.85 -15.72
CA VAL A 590 21.22 -16.47 -15.27
C VAL A 590 21.32 -16.43 -13.75
N ALA A 591 22.55 -16.43 -13.26
CA ALA A 591 22.86 -16.37 -11.83
C ALA A 591 24.03 -15.42 -11.56
N GLY A 592 23.99 -14.70 -10.43
CA GLY A 592 24.90 -13.58 -10.22
C GLY A 592 24.90 -12.98 -8.83
N VAL A 593 25.74 -11.97 -8.65
CA VAL A 593 25.70 -11.09 -7.48
C VAL A 593 24.83 -9.88 -7.83
N SER A 594 23.86 -9.59 -6.99
CA SER A 594 22.95 -8.45 -7.19
C SER A 594 23.04 -7.44 -6.06
N ASN A 595 22.85 -6.17 -6.39
CA ASN A 595 22.67 -5.07 -5.45
C ASN A 595 21.40 -4.30 -5.79
N SER A 596 20.81 -3.67 -4.77
CA SER A 596 19.77 -2.67 -4.95
C SER A 596 20.35 -1.27 -4.84
N ARG A 597 19.64 -0.26 -5.35
CA ARG A 597 20.06 1.14 -5.22
C ARG A 597 20.20 1.56 -3.76
N ASN A 598 19.20 1.23 -2.93
CA ASN A 598 19.18 1.63 -1.51
C ASN A 598 20.02 0.72 -0.61
N GLN A 599 20.40 -0.46 -1.08
CA GLN A 599 21.22 -1.44 -0.37
C GLN A 599 22.35 -1.91 -1.27
N TRP A 600 23.42 -1.11 -1.32
CA TRP A 600 24.59 -1.38 -2.13
C TRP A 600 25.72 -1.99 -1.30
N GLU A 601 26.05 -3.26 -1.55
CA GLU A 601 27.25 -3.87 -1.01
C GLU A 601 28.46 -3.64 -1.92
N SER A 602 29.61 -3.34 -1.32
CA SER A 602 30.85 -3.12 -2.07
C SER A 602 31.25 -4.39 -2.85
N MET A 603 31.60 -4.21 -4.12
CA MET A 603 32.10 -5.29 -4.97
C MET A 603 33.35 -4.86 -5.73
N VAL A 604 34.29 -5.80 -5.91
CA VAL A 604 35.52 -5.54 -6.65
C VAL A 604 35.40 -6.18 -8.03
N VAL A 605 35.57 -5.38 -9.07
CA VAL A 605 35.57 -5.82 -10.46
C VAL A 605 36.91 -5.52 -11.10
N ARG A 606 37.33 -6.39 -12.01
CA ARG A 606 38.45 -6.18 -12.91
C ARG A 606 37.89 -5.98 -14.32
N VAL A 607 38.21 -4.86 -14.93
CA VAL A 607 37.73 -4.53 -16.27
C VAL A 607 38.90 -4.52 -17.23
N THR A 608 38.79 -5.26 -18.33
CA THR A 608 39.65 -5.10 -19.50
C THR A 608 38.97 -4.14 -20.45
N LEU A 609 39.59 -2.99 -20.72
CA LEU A 609 39.11 -2.02 -21.69
C LEU A 609 39.50 -2.44 -23.11
N LYS A 610 38.81 -1.92 -24.12
CA LYS A 610 39.14 -2.11 -25.56
C LYS A 610 40.57 -1.72 -25.93
N SER A 611 41.21 -0.85 -25.14
CA SER A 611 42.62 -0.48 -25.28
C SER A 611 43.59 -1.59 -24.82
N GLY A 612 43.08 -2.70 -24.28
CA GLY A 612 43.86 -3.77 -23.65
C GLY A 612 44.28 -3.48 -22.20
N ILE A 613 43.97 -2.28 -21.67
CA ILE A 613 44.29 -1.91 -20.29
C ILE A 613 43.37 -2.66 -19.32
N ARG A 614 43.97 -3.23 -18.27
CA ARG A 614 43.24 -3.86 -17.16
C ARG A 614 43.28 -2.96 -15.92
N THR A 615 42.11 -2.68 -15.38
CA THR A 615 41.94 -1.80 -14.21
C THR A 615 41.05 -2.49 -13.18
N ARG A 616 41.39 -2.35 -11.89
CA ARG A 616 40.53 -2.81 -10.79
C ARG A 616 39.70 -1.66 -10.23
N TYR A 617 38.41 -1.90 -10.05
CA TYR A 617 37.47 -0.97 -9.44
C TYR A 617 36.82 -1.59 -8.21
N CYS A 618 36.69 -0.81 -7.15
CA CYS A 618 35.81 -1.12 -6.03
C CYS A 618 34.54 -0.28 -6.18
N ILE A 619 33.42 -0.92 -6.50
CA ILE A 619 32.12 -0.27 -6.63
C ILE A 619 31.47 -0.26 -5.25
N SER A 620 31.67 0.81 -4.49
CA SER A 620 31.36 0.85 -3.06
C SER A 620 29.95 1.32 -2.71
N LEU A 621 29.29 2.02 -3.62
CA LEU A 621 27.99 2.64 -3.44
C LEU A 621 27.33 2.91 -4.80
N TYR A 622 26.05 3.27 -4.78
CA TYR A 622 25.29 3.52 -6.00
C TYR A 622 25.66 4.86 -6.71
N ASP A 623 25.64 6.00 -6.00
CA ASP A 623 25.75 7.38 -6.55
C ASP A 623 27.15 8.03 -6.55
#